data_AF-A0AAE3LYR3-F1
#
_entry.id   AF-A0AAE3LYR3-F1
#
_cell.length_a   1.000
_cell.length_b   1.000
_cell.length_c   1.000
_cell.angle_alpha   90.00
_cell.angle_beta   90.00
_cell.angle_gamma   90.00
#
_symmetry.space_group_name_H-M   'P 1'
#
loop_
_entity.id
_entity.type
_entity.pdbx_description
1 polymer ?
#
loop_
_entity_poly.entity_id
_entity_poly.type
_entity_poly.pdbx_seq_one_letter_code
_entity_poly.pdbx_strand_id
1 'polypeptide(L)' 'WHYFPTEKQRKGLAMIETAGSNATSDTPRAFVQMENDGAGNGAALTLRLWTAGVNLTLGRIDFHGRWVNRTA' A
#
# COMPACT_ATOMS: atom_id res chain seq x y z
N TRP A 1 8.88 3.19 3.64
CA TRP A 1 9.19 4.61 3.93
C TRP A 1 9.68 4.92 5.36
N HIS A 2 9.90 3.92 6.23
CA HIS A 2 10.28 4.15 7.64
C HIS A 2 11.61 4.88 7.86
N TYR A 3 12.54 4.81 6.89
CA TYR A 3 13.82 5.52 6.95
C TYR A 3 13.69 7.03 6.70
N PHE A 4 12.56 7.49 6.18
CA PHE A 4 12.33 8.91 5.98
C PHE A 4 11.86 9.56 7.29
N PRO A 5 12.29 10.80 7.59
CA PRO A 5 11.67 11.59 8.63
C PRO A 5 10.16 11.74 8.40
N THR A 6 9.37 11.85 9.46
CA THR A 6 7.90 11.91 9.41
C THR A 6 7.38 12.94 8.40
N GLU A 7 8.03 14.10 8.31
CA GLU A 7 7.67 15.15 7.34
C GLU A 7 7.77 14.67 5.89
N LYS A 8 8.83 13.92 5.56
CA LYS A 8 9.05 13.38 4.22
C LYS A 8 8.10 12.22 3.92
N GLN A 9 7.78 11.40 4.91
CA GLN A 9 6.74 10.37 4.78
C GLN A 9 5.39 11.00 4.42
N ARG A 10 4.97 12.02 5.17
CA ARG A 10 3.72 12.76 4.92
C ARG A 10 3.71 13.43 3.54
N LYS A 11 4.82 14.04 3.13
CA LYS A 11 4.94 14.64 1.80
C LYS A 11 4.80 13.59 0.70
N GLY A 12 5.46 12.44 0.84
CA GLY A 12 5.35 11.34 -0.12
C GLY A 12 3.92 10.79 -0.20
N LEU A 13 3.28 10.57 0.96
CA LEU A 13 1.89 10.12 1.00
C LEU A 13 0.95 11.11 0.31
N ALA A 14 1.09 12.41 0.58
CA ALA A 14 0.27 13.44 -0.08
C ALA A 14 0.43 13.42 -1.61
N MET A 15 1.64 13.20 -2.13
CA MET A 15 1.87 13.08 -3.58
C MET A 15 1.17 11.86 -4.18
N ILE A 16 1.18 10.73 -3.48
CA ILE A 16 0.50 9.49 -3.91
C ILE A 16 -1.01 9.70 -3.89
N GLU A 17 -1.56 10.32 -2.84
CA GLU A 17 -2.99 10.64 -2.73
C GLU A 17 -3.46 11.57 -3.86
N THR A 18 -2.71 12.63 -4.16
CA THR A 18 -3.02 13.53 -5.29
C THR A 18 -2.95 12.80 -6.64
N ALA A 19 -2.00 11.88 -6.82
CA ALA A 19 -1.96 11.07 -8.04
C ALA A 19 -3.21 10.19 -8.12
N GLY A 20 -3.56 9.50 -7.03
CA GLY A 20 -4.71 8.63 -6.93
C GLY A 20 -6.05 9.33 -7.16
N SER A 21 -6.22 10.56 -6.66
CA SER A 21 -7.46 11.33 -6.88
C SER A 21 -7.72 11.69 -8.34
N ASN A 22 -6.69 11.64 -9.19
CA ASN A 22 -6.81 11.84 -10.64
C ASN A 22 -6.97 10.52 -11.43
N ALA A 23 -7.23 9.39 -10.75
CA ALA A 23 -7.44 8.11 -11.41
C ALA A 23 -8.77 8.09 -12.18
N THR A 24 -8.74 7.53 -13.39
CA THR A 24 -9.92 7.32 -14.23
C THR A 24 -10.00 5.86 -14.66
N SER A 25 -11.13 5.43 -15.23
CA SER A 25 -11.25 4.08 -15.79
C SER A 25 -10.21 3.78 -16.87
N ASP A 26 -9.83 4.79 -17.67
CA ASP A 26 -8.79 4.66 -18.71
C ASP A 26 -7.37 4.72 -18.14
N THR A 27 -7.19 5.32 -16.95
CA THR A 27 -5.90 5.44 -16.26
C THR A 27 -6.02 5.02 -14.80
N PRO A 28 -6.30 3.74 -14.52
CA PRO A 28 -6.50 3.27 -13.17
C PRO A 28 -5.21 3.40 -12.36
N ARG A 29 -5.34 3.80 -11.09
CA ARG A 29 -4.22 3.89 -10.16
C ARG A 29 -4.46 2.99 -8.97
N ALA A 30 -3.43 2.24 -8.65
CA ALA A 30 -3.36 1.36 -7.51
C ALA A 30 -2.20 1.82 -6.63
N PHE A 31 -2.41 1.76 -5.31
CA PHE A 31 -1.33 1.95 -4.36
C PHE A 31 -1.19 0.69 -3.51
N VAL A 32 -0.10 -0.03 -3.78
CA VAL A 32 0.24 -1.27 -3.08
C VAL A 32 1.25 -0.95 -2.00
N GLN A 33 0.98 -1.41 -0.80
CA GLN A 33 1.82 -1.17 0.38
C GLN A 33 2.21 -2.50 1.00
N MET A 34 3.48 -2.59 1.44
CA MET A 34 4.04 -3.71 2.19
C MET A 34 4.64 -3.14 3.47
N GLU A 35 3.85 -3.12 4.53
CA GLU A 35 4.19 -2.36 5.74
C GLU A 35 4.07 -3.22 7.00
N ASN A 36 4.90 -2.92 8.00
CA ASN A 36 4.78 -3.55 9.31
C ASN A 36 3.57 -2.95 10.05
N ASP A 37 2.59 -3.80 10.35
CA ASP A 37 1.36 -3.46 11.07
C ASP A 37 1.39 -3.88 12.56
N GLY A 38 2.50 -4.47 13.04
CA GLY A 38 2.66 -4.94 14.40
C GLY A 38 2.10 -6.33 14.70
N ALA A 39 1.52 -7.05 13.73
CA ALA A 39 0.87 -8.35 13.97
C ALA A 39 1.82 -9.57 13.96
N GLY A 40 3.15 -9.35 13.89
CA GLY A 40 4.18 -10.39 14.11
C GLY A 40 4.43 -11.38 12.96
N ASN A 41 3.51 -11.54 12.00
CA ASN A 41 3.62 -12.49 10.88
C ASN A 41 3.87 -11.79 9.54
N GLY A 42 5.09 -11.26 9.34
CA GLY A 42 5.45 -10.51 8.13
C GLY A 42 4.68 -9.20 7.96
N ALA A 43 4.91 -8.53 6.84
CA ALA A 43 4.25 -7.28 6.49
C ALA A 43 2.81 -7.52 6.02
N ALA A 44 1.92 -6.59 6.34
CA ALA A 44 0.62 -6.52 5.68
C ALA A 44 0.83 -6.09 4.23
N LEU A 45 0.21 -6.81 3.29
CA LEU A 45 0.15 -6.43 1.89
C LEU A 45 -1.25 -5.86 1.62
N THR A 46 -1.35 -4.56 1.40
CA THR A 46 -2.61 -3.87 1.15
C THR A 46 -2.62 -3.20 -0.21
N LEU A 47 -3.82 -3.01 -0.75
CA LEU A 47 -4.07 -2.33 -2.01
C LEU A 47 -5.16 -1.29 -1.81
N ARG A 48 -4.89 -0.05 -2.21
CA ARG A 48 -5.93 0.93 -2.50
C ARG A 48 -6.13 1.04 -4.01
N LEU A 49 -7.36 0.93 -4.46
CA LEU A 49 -7.74 1.10 -5.87
C LEU A 49 -8.75 2.24 -5.96
N TRP A 50 -8.32 3.40 -6.50
CA TRP A 50 -9.15 4.62 -6.49
C TRP A 50 -10.37 4.52 -7.40
N THR A 51 -10.23 3.91 -8.58
CA THR A 51 -11.35 3.78 -9.54
C THR A 51 -12.52 2.97 -9.01
N ALA A 52 -12.26 2.02 -8.10
CA ALA A 52 -13.29 1.24 -7.43
C ALA A 52 -13.61 1.75 -6.02
N GLY A 53 -12.86 2.74 -5.50
CA GLY A 53 -13.02 3.24 -4.14
C GLY A 53 -12.74 2.21 -3.04
N VAL A 54 -11.99 1.16 -3.33
CA VAL A 54 -11.77 0.04 -2.39
C VAL A 54 -10.38 0.06 -1.76
N ASN A 55 -10.32 -0.45 -0.53
CA ASN A 55 -9.09 -0.84 0.14
C ASN A 55 -9.18 -2.34 0.46
N LEU A 56 -8.22 -3.11 -0.03
CA LEU A 56 -8.16 -4.55 0.12
C LEU A 56 -6.93 -4.93 0.93
N THR A 57 -7.10 -5.90 1.84
CA THR A 57 -5.96 -6.68 2.32
C THR A 57 -5.75 -7.80 1.33
N LEU A 58 -4.58 -7.86 0.71
CA LEU A 58 -4.21 -8.91 -0.25
C LEU A 58 -3.62 -10.14 0.45
N GLY A 59 -3.11 -9.94 1.66
CA GLY A 59 -2.47 -10.99 2.44
C GLY A 59 -1.33 -10.47 3.28
N ARG A 60 -0.39 -11.37 3.56
CA ARG A 60 0.84 -11.09 4.29
C ARG A 60 2.05 -11.57 3.49
N ILE A 61 3.18 -10.91 3.66
CA ILE A 61 4.41 -11.22 2.94
C ILE A 61 5.61 -11.11 3.89
N ASP A 62 6.58 -12.00 3.74
CA ASP A 62 7.85 -11.89 4.44
C ASP A 62 8.58 -10.59 4.05
N PHE A 63 9.22 -9.92 5.01
CA PHE A 63 9.97 -8.69 4.75
C PHE A 63 11.10 -8.83 3.70
N HIS A 64 11.58 -10.05 3.48
CA HIS A 64 12.64 -10.37 2.52
C HIS A 64 12.11 -11.19 1.32
N GLY A 65 10.80 -11.25 1.13
CA GLY A 65 10.18 -11.90 -0.04
C GLY A 65 10.22 -13.43 -0.05
N ARG A 66 10.54 -14.08 1.08
CA ARG A 66 10.63 -15.55 1.16
C ARG A 66 9.30 -16.27 0.97
N TRP A 67 8.18 -15.65 1.37
CA TRP A 67 6.85 -16.23 1.26
C TRP A 67 5.78 -15.15 1.11
N VAL A 68 4.64 -15.56 0.53
CA VAL A 68 3.39 -14.79 0.49
C VAL A 68 2.25 -15.69 0.96
N ASN A 69 1.50 -15.20 1.95
CA ASN A 69 0.26 -15.82 2.40
C ASN A 69 -0.91 -14.94 1.96
N ARG A 70 -1.72 -15.43 1.03
CA ARG A 70 -2.82 -14.66 0.42
C ARG A 70 -4.07 -14.79 1.29
N THR A 71 -4.86 -13.72 1.39
CA THR A 71 -6.24 -13.84 1.86
C THR A 71 -7.11 -14.34 0.69
N ALA A 72 -7.95 -15.35 0.96
CA ALA A 72 -8.90 -15.90 -0.01
C ALA A 72 -10.01 -14.90 -0.36
#